data_AF-A0A8J7LDX8-F1
#
_entry.id   AF-A0A8J7LDX8-F1
#
_cell.length_a   1.000
_cell.length_b   1.000
_cell.length_c   1.000
_cell.angle_alpha   90.00
_cell.angle_beta   90.00
_cell.angle_gamma   90.00
#
_symmetry.space_group_name_H-M   'P 1'
#
loop_
_entity.id
_entity.type
_entity.pdbx_description
1 polymer ?
#
loop_
_entity_poly.entity_id
_entity_poly.type
_entity_poly.pdbx_seq_one_letter_code
_entity_poly.pdbx_strand_id
1 'polypeptide(L)'
;MIVEKGYKKDFLPFIVIKNSAWDGLPLVNAFGAGKEIGYETGYGPIRYLEPGDEVEQILDGLLELSQEGFQNRFIRESQKPEPIPWIDWSDEEMLEWMTDYYNEIVDYYQSAARQNKALLLYLT
;
A
#
# COMPACT_ATOMS: atom_id res chain seq x y z
N MET A 1 -13.82 7.47 30.48
CA MET A 1 -12.57 6.69 30.32
C MET A 1 -12.77 5.83 29.09
N ILE A 2 -12.41 6.36 27.92
CA ILE A 2 -12.57 5.65 26.65
C ILE A 2 -11.29 4.85 26.46
N VAL A 3 -11.42 3.54 26.41
CA VAL A 3 -10.33 2.62 26.15
C VAL A 3 -10.02 2.75 24.66
N GLU A 4 -8.92 3.42 24.31
CA GLU A 4 -8.39 3.42 22.95
C GLU A 4 -8.08 1.98 22.57
N LYS A 5 -8.88 1.43 21.64
CA LYS A 5 -8.56 0.15 21.01
C LYS A 5 -7.27 0.34 20.22
N GLY A 6 -6.20 -0.24 20.73
CA GLY A 6 -4.89 -0.22 20.10
C GLY A 6 -4.98 -0.66 18.64
N TYR A 7 -4.63 0.26 17.75
CA TYR A 7 -4.31 -0.05 16.37
C TYR A 7 -3.10 -0.97 16.40
N LYS A 8 -3.32 -2.28 16.22
CA LYS A 8 -2.22 -3.21 15.99
C LYS A 8 -1.57 -2.82 14.66
N LYS A 9 -0.34 -2.31 14.78
CA LYS A 9 0.64 -2.15 13.71
C LYS A 9 0.69 -3.47 12.92
N ASP A 10 0.34 -3.45 11.63
CA ASP A 10 0.78 -4.44 10.64
C ASP A 10 0.46 -3.93 9.23
N PHE A 11 1.01 -2.77 8.86
CA PHE A 11 1.04 -2.31 7.47
C PHE A 11 2.29 -1.48 7.26
N LEU A 12 2.97 -1.70 6.13
CA LEU A 12 4.14 -0.94 5.71
C LEU A 12 3.83 0.57 5.77
N PRO A 13 4.40 1.32 6.73
CA PRO A 13 4.07 2.73 6.95
C PRO A 13 4.39 3.64 5.76
N PHE A 14 5.30 3.21 4.86
CA PHE A 14 5.61 3.92 3.63
C PHE A 14 4.70 3.54 2.45
N ILE A 15 3.90 2.47 2.60
CA ILE A 15 3.02 1.91 1.57
C ILE A 15 1.52 2.14 1.90
N VAL A 16 1.08 2.19 3.18
CA VAL A 16 -0.37 2.25 3.55
C VAL A 16 -0.66 2.99 4.86
N ILE A 17 -1.48 4.08 4.87
CA ILE A 17 -2.45 4.51 5.95
C ILE A 17 -3.47 5.59 5.45
N LYS A 18 -4.78 5.30 5.44
CA LYS A 18 -5.95 6.14 5.01
C LYS A 18 -6.20 7.47 5.76
N ASN A 19 -5.60 7.70 6.94
CA ASN A 19 -5.74 8.89 7.81
C ASN A 19 -4.41 9.23 8.52
N SER A 20 -3.32 9.40 7.77
CA SER A 20 -2.07 9.89 8.37
C SER A 20 -2.16 11.40 8.60
N ALA A 21 -1.86 11.87 9.80
CA ALA A 21 -1.75 13.31 10.10
C ALA A 21 -0.54 14.00 9.42
N TRP A 22 0.08 13.40 8.39
CA TRP A 22 1.44 13.75 7.93
C TRP A 22 1.57 14.40 6.53
N ASP A 23 0.90 13.97 5.43
CA ASP A 23 1.31 14.45 4.07
C ASP A 23 0.29 14.57 2.91
N GLY A 24 -0.83 13.85 2.85
CA GLY A 24 -1.96 14.15 1.93
C GLY A 24 -1.89 13.69 0.45
N LEU A 25 -1.45 12.45 0.15
CA LEU A 25 -1.25 11.95 -1.24
C LEU A 25 -1.90 10.57 -1.56
N PRO A 26 -2.20 10.25 -2.85
CA PRO A 26 -3.05 9.11 -3.31
C PRO A 26 -2.48 7.68 -3.22
N LEU A 27 -1.18 7.52 -2.93
CA LEU A 27 -0.48 6.21 -2.91
C LEU A 27 -0.85 5.25 -1.79
N VAL A 28 -1.40 5.83 -0.73
CA VAL A 28 -1.81 5.21 0.51
C VAL A 28 -2.84 4.07 0.34
N ASN A 29 -3.47 4.00 -0.84
CA ASN A 29 -4.70 3.24 -1.06
C ASN A 29 -4.52 1.91 -1.80
N ALA A 30 -3.36 1.64 -2.40
CA ALA A 30 -3.14 0.43 -3.21
C ALA A 30 -3.17 -0.90 -2.41
N PHE A 31 -3.03 -0.82 -1.08
CA PHE A 31 -2.91 -2.00 -0.21
C PHE A 31 -3.95 -2.05 0.90
N GLY A 32 -4.63 -0.93 1.20
CA GLY A 32 -5.54 -0.82 2.34
C GLY A 32 -6.78 0.02 2.10
N ALA A 33 -7.05 0.45 0.86
CA ALA A 33 -8.29 1.14 0.52
C ALA A 33 -9.40 0.19 0.11
N GLY A 34 -10.50 0.80 -0.31
CA GLY A 34 -11.72 0.09 -0.67
C GLY A 34 -12.64 -0.14 0.51
N LYS A 35 -13.78 -0.74 0.18
CA LYS A 35 -14.88 -1.04 1.09
C LYS A 35 -14.70 -2.43 1.68
N GLU A 36 -14.98 -2.57 2.98
CA GLU A 36 -14.84 -3.83 3.70
C GLU A 36 -15.98 -4.80 3.34
N ILE A 37 -15.66 -6.10 3.26
CA ILE A 37 -16.64 -7.18 3.01
C ILE A 37 -16.90 -8.00 4.28
N GLY A 38 -16.33 -7.57 5.43
CA GLY A 38 -16.66 -8.09 6.76
C GLY A 38 -16.01 -9.42 7.16
N TYR A 39 -15.25 -10.06 6.27
CA TYR A 39 -14.41 -11.21 6.63
C TYR A 39 -13.03 -10.74 7.08
N GLU A 40 -12.65 -11.04 8.33
CA GLU A 40 -11.35 -10.66 8.90
C GLU A 40 -10.29 -11.75 8.70
N THR A 41 -9.08 -11.32 8.38
CA THR A 41 -7.87 -12.14 8.35
C THR A 41 -6.91 -11.70 9.46
N GLY A 42 -5.71 -12.28 9.52
CA GLY A 42 -4.66 -11.82 10.44
C GLY A 42 -4.24 -10.36 10.23
N TYR A 43 -4.57 -9.78 9.06
CA TYR A 43 -4.19 -8.43 8.63
C TYR A 43 -5.39 -7.47 8.51
N GLY A 44 -6.54 -7.84 9.07
CA GLY A 44 -7.76 -7.03 9.07
C GLY A 44 -8.81 -7.50 8.06
N PRO A 45 -9.88 -6.71 7.85
CA PRO A 45 -10.97 -7.11 6.97
C PRO A 45 -10.54 -7.13 5.51
N ILE A 46 -11.04 -8.12 4.75
CA ILE A 46 -10.98 -8.13 3.29
C ILE A 46 -11.67 -6.86 2.75
N ARG A 47 -11.03 -6.23 1.77
CA ARG A 47 -11.54 -5.02 1.12
C ARG A 47 -11.72 -5.22 -0.38
N TYR A 48 -12.55 -4.39 -1.00
CA TYR A 48 -12.66 -4.34 -2.45
C TYR A 48 -12.72 -2.90 -2.98
N LEU A 49 -12.31 -2.73 -4.23
CA LEU A 49 -12.44 -1.50 -5.01
C LEU A 49 -13.42 -1.74 -6.15
N GLU A 50 -14.30 -0.79 -6.39
CA GLU A 50 -15.23 -0.79 -7.50
C GLU A 50 -14.51 -0.50 -8.83
N PRO A 51 -14.95 -1.12 -9.94
CA PRO A 51 -14.38 -0.85 -11.26
C PRO A 51 -14.63 0.61 -11.68
N GLY A 52 -13.74 1.16 -12.51
CA GLY A 52 -13.79 2.57 -12.93
C GLY A 52 -13.11 3.46 -11.90
N ASP A 53 -13.82 4.48 -11.42
CA ASP A 53 -13.27 5.59 -10.63
C ASP A 53 -12.33 5.17 -9.48
N GLU A 54 -12.68 4.15 -8.68
CA GLU A 54 -11.84 3.77 -7.52
C GLU A 54 -10.52 3.08 -7.93
N VAL A 55 -10.57 2.16 -8.91
CA VAL A 55 -9.38 1.47 -9.41
C VAL A 55 -8.50 2.44 -10.22
N GLU A 56 -9.11 3.28 -11.06
CA GLU A 56 -8.40 4.27 -11.87
C GLU A 56 -7.74 5.34 -11.01
N GLN A 57 -8.41 5.85 -9.97
CA GLN A 57 -7.84 6.84 -9.05
C GLN A 57 -6.59 6.33 -8.33
N ILE A 58 -6.58 5.05 -7.94
CA ILE A 58 -5.41 4.44 -7.30
C ILE A 58 -4.30 4.20 -8.32
N LEU A 59 -4.66 3.74 -9.51
CA LEU A 59 -3.71 3.58 -10.61
C LEU A 59 -3.01 4.91 -10.93
N ASP A 60 -3.76 6.01 -11.04
CA ASP A 60 -3.19 7.35 -11.28
C ASP A 60 -2.17 7.73 -10.20
N GLY A 61 -2.48 7.48 -8.93
CA GLY A 61 -1.56 7.73 -7.82
C GLY A 61 -0.30 6.86 -7.86
N LEU A 62 -0.41 5.60 -8.29
CA LEU A 62 0.72 4.71 -8.53
C LEU A 62 1.57 5.22 -9.69
N LEU A 63 0.97 5.59 -10.82
CA LEU A 63 1.70 6.11 -11.98
C LEU A 63 2.39 7.45 -11.65
N GLU A 64 1.76 8.31 -10.85
CA GLU A 64 2.35 9.56 -10.36
C GLU A 64 3.56 9.32 -9.44
N LEU A 65 3.50 8.32 -8.56
CA LEU A 65 4.67 7.97 -7.74
C LEU A 65 5.85 7.53 -8.60
N SER A 66 5.57 6.73 -9.64
CA SER A 66 6.56 6.05 -10.46
C SER A 66 7.46 5.09 -9.68
N GLN A 67 8.20 4.25 -10.40
CA GLN A 67 9.22 3.39 -9.81
C GLN A 67 10.29 4.21 -9.06
N GLU A 68 10.76 5.30 -9.66
CA GLU A 68 11.78 6.16 -9.05
C GLU A 68 11.31 6.77 -7.73
N GLY A 69 10.07 7.27 -7.69
CA GLY A 69 9.51 7.81 -6.45
C GLY A 69 9.32 6.74 -5.38
N PHE A 70 8.96 5.51 -5.76
CA PHE A 70 8.92 4.38 -4.84
C PHE A 70 10.30 4.08 -4.24
N GLN A 71 11.33 3.95 -5.08
CA GLN A 71 12.70 3.71 -4.65
C GLN A 71 13.22 4.82 -3.72
N ASN A 72 12.95 6.08 -4.07
CA ASN A 72 13.28 7.22 -3.23
C ASN A 72 12.59 7.17 -1.85
N ARG A 73 11.33 6.74 -1.79
CA ARG A 73 10.61 6.55 -0.51
C ARG A 73 11.20 5.41 0.31
N PHE A 74 11.57 4.31 -0.33
CA PHE A 74 12.20 3.16 0.31
C PHE A 74 13.56 3.54 0.95
N ILE A 75 14.42 4.22 0.19
CA ILE A 75 15.72 4.71 0.68
C ILE A 75 15.53 5.72 1.83
N ARG A 76 14.54 6.61 1.72
CA ARG A 76 14.24 7.55 2.82
C ARG A 76 13.76 6.83 4.08
N GLU A 77 13.03 5.73 3.95
CA GLU A 77 12.61 4.90 5.09
C GLU A 77 13.82 4.24 5.76
N SER A 78 14.76 3.68 4.99
CA SER A 78 15.97 3.02 5.51
C SER A 78 16.87 3.95 6.33
N GLN A 79 16.81 5.26 6.06
CA GLN A 79 17.60 6.29 6.73
C GLN A 79 16.98 6.84 8.02
N LYS A 80 15.77 6.39 8.40
CA LYS A 80 15.12 6.87 9.62
C LYS A 80 15.86 6.38 10.87
N PRO A 81 15.77 7.12 12.00
CA PRO A 81 16.28 6.64 13.29
C PRO A 81 15.67 5.32 13.75
N GLU A 82 14.40 5.10 13.40
CA GLU A 82 13.64 3.86 13.63
C GLU A 82 12.97 3.44 12.31
N PRO A 83 13.69 2.74 11.42
CA PRO A 83 13.12 2.26 10.16
C PRO A 83 12.21 1.04 10.42
N ILE A 84 11.52 0.55 9.39
CA ILE A 84 10.57 -0.56 9.54
C ILE A 84 11.29 -1.82 10.04
N PRO A 85 10.94 -2.34 11.22
CA PRO A 85 11.79 -3.30 11.92
C PRO A 85 11.79 -4.71 11.35
N TRP A 86 10.87 -5.02 10.43
CA TRP A 86 10.78 -6.34 9.79
C TRP A 86 11.49 -6.41 8.44
N ILE A 87 11.89 -5.27 7.90
CA ILE A 87 12.73 -5.21 6.70
C ILE A 87 14.17 -5.40 7.15
N ASP A 88 14.89 -6.31 6.51
CA ASP A 88 16.35 -6.38 6.65
C ASP A 88 16.99 -5.27 5.80
N TRP A 89 17.24 -4.13 6.42
CA TRP A 89 17.85 -2.97 5.74
C TRP A 89 19.32 -3.15 5.38
N SER A 90 19.95 -4.26 5.82
CA SER A 90 21.32 -4.60 5.43
C SER A 90 21.39 -5.44 4.15
N ASP A 91 20.25 -5.96 3.69
CA ASP A 91 20.15 -6.70 2.44
C ASP A 91 20.17 -5.76 1.23
N GLU A 92 21.20 -5.89 0.40
CA GLU A 92 21.41 -5.07 -0.78
C GLU A 92 20.40 -5.38 -1.91
N GLU A 93 19.82 -6.59 -1.93
CA GLU A 93 18.80 -7.00 -2.91
C GLU A 93 17.39 -6.53 -2.52
N MET A 94 17.21 -6.06 -1.28
CA MET A 94 15.90 -5.71 -0.73
C MET A 94 15.20 -4.60 -1.52
N LEU A 95 15.96 -3.60 -1.99
CA LEU A 95 15.40 -2.51 -2.80
C LEU A 95 14.91 -3.02 -4.16
N GLU A 96 15.66 -3.92 -4.80
CA GLU A 96 15.29 -4.52 -6.09
C GLU A 96 14.01 -5.33 -5.93
N TRP A 97 13.97 -6.24 -4.96
CA TRP A 97 12.79 -7.07 -4.71
C TRP A 97 11.52 -6.25 -4.40
N MET A 98 11.65 -5.20 -3.59
CA MET A 98 10.53 -4.31 -3.30
C MET A 98 10.10 -3.46 -4.51
N THR A 99 11.05 -3.12 -5.38
CA THR A 99 10.76 -2.41 -6.63
C THR A 99 9.99 -3.30 -7.59
N ASP A 100 10.41 -4.56 -7.73
CA ASP A 100 9.71 -5.53 -8.57
C ASP A 100 8.27 -5.74 -8.08
N TYR A 101 8.09 -5.90 -6.77
CA TYR A 101 6.75 -6.02 -6.17
C TYR A 101 5.88 -4.78 -6.40
N TYR A 102 6.46 -3.58 -6.33
CA TYR A 102 5.76 -2.35 -6.67
C TYR A 102 5.30 -2.36 -8.15
N ASN A 103 6.17 -2.75 -9.07
CA ASN A 103 5.85 -2.83 -10.50
C ASN A 103 4.75 -3.87 -10.79
N GLU A 104 4.80 -5.03 -10.15
CA GLU A 104 3.73 -6.05 -10.26
C GLU A 104 2.36 -5.48 -9.85
N ILE A 105 2.32 -4.64 -8.82
CA ILE A 105 1.08 -4.00 -8.36
C ILE A 105 0.60 -2.97 -9.38
N VAL A 106 1.50 -2.13 -9.91
CA VAL A 106 1.15 -1.19 -10.99
C VAL A 106 0.54 -1.93 -12.17
N ASP A 107 1.18 -3.00 -12.64
CA ASP A 107 0.71 -3.82 -13.75
C ASP A 107 -0.66 -4.45 -13.47
N TYR A 108 -0.88 -4.90 -12.23
CA TYR A 108 -2.16 -5.47 -11.82
C TYR A 108 -3.29 -4.43 -11.84
N TYR A 109 -3.04 -3.23 -11.32
CA TYR A 109 -3.99 -2.11 -11.36
C TYR A 109 -4.26 -1.65 -12.81
N GLN A 110 -3.23 -1.56 -13.66
CA GLN A 110 -3.40 -1.26 -15.09
C GLN A 110 -4.28 -2.29 -15.80
N SER A 111 -4.04 -3.57 -15.53
CA SER A 111 -4.82 -4.67 -16.10
C SER A 111 -6.28 -4.63 -15.65
N ALA A 112 -6.53 -4.35 -14.36
CA ALA A 112 -7.87 -4.23 -13.82
C ALA A 112 -8.63 -3.02 -14.38
N ALA A 113 -7.99 -1.85 -14.45
CA ALA A 113 -8.55 -0.63 -15.03
C ALA A 113 -8.91 -0.86 -16.51
N ARG A 114 -7.97 -1.37 -17.31
CA ARG A 114 -8.18 -1.67 -18.74
C ARG A 114 -9.35 -2.62 -19.00
N GLN A 115 -9.59 -3.56 -18.08
CA GLN A 115 -10.65 -4.56 -18.20
C GLN A 115 -11.95 -4.18 -17.46
N ASN A 116 -12.00 -2.98 -16.87
CA ASN A 116 -13.09 -2.50 -16.03
C ASN A 116 -13.50 -3.52 -14.95
N LYS A 117 -12.50 -4.00 -14.17
CA LYS A 117 -12.68 -5.01 -13.11
C LYS A 117 -12.57 -4.40 -11.72
N ALA A 118 -13.40 -4.90 -10.82
CA ALA A 118 -13.22 -4.69 -9.38
C ALA A 118 -11.92 -5.38 -8.92
N LEU A 119 -11.33 -4.86 -7.85
CA LEU A 119 -10.19 -5.50 -7.18
C LEU A 119 -10.58 -5.99 -5.80
N LEU A 120 -10.09 -7.18 -5.42
CA LEU A 120 -10.22 -7.73 -4.08
C LEU A 120 -8.85 -7.66 -3.39
N LEU A 121 -8.78 -6.97 -2.26
CA LEU A 121 -7.59 -6.91 -1.44
C LEU A 121 -7.72 -7.99 -0.36
N TYR A 122 -6.97 -9.08 -0.58
CA TYR A 122 -6.90 -10.22 0.32
C TYR A 122 -5.49 -10.33 0.90
N LEU A 123 -5.37 -10.06 2.19
CA LEU A 123 -4.11 -10.11 2.92
C LEU A 123 -4.21 -11.22 3.96
N THR A 124 -3.22 -12.09 4.06
CA THR A 124 -3.27 -13.30 4.88
C THR A 124 -1.97 -13.57 5.59
#